data_AF-A0A969I7D5-F1
#
_entry.id   AF-A0A969I7D5-F1
#
_cell.length_a   1.000
_cell.length_b   1.000
_cell.length_c   1.000
_cell.angle_alpha   90.00
_cell.angle_beta   90.00
_cell.angle_gamma   90.00
#
_symmetry.space_group_name_H-M   'P 1'
#
loop_
_entity.id
_entity.type
_entity.pdbx_description
1 polymer ?
#
loop_
_entity_poly.entity_id
_entity_poly.type
_entity_poly.pdbx_seq_one_letter_code
_entity_poly.pdbx_strand_id
1 'polypeptide(L)'
;MGRFLTAGTAVFSVISSANVWIDANPKETDLTHVRRGQPVSITIDAFPDKEWTGTVGAISPGTGAQFAILPPQNAAGNWIKIVQRVPMRIEFAPGQDLRRLRAGMSATVEIDTGRRGRLARLLGSSAVAQDPDQ
;
A
#
# COMPACT_ATOMS: atom_id res chain seq x y z
N MET A 1 29.65 -31.43 14.59
CA MET A 1 28.62 -30.78 15.41
C MET A 1 27.31 -30.79 14.64
N GLY A 2 26.45 -31.80 14.89
CA GLY A 2 25.17 -31.98 14.19
C GLY A 2 24.02 -31.52 15.08
N ARG A 3 23.11 -30.71 14.54
CA ARG A 3 21.91 -30.25 15.26
C ARG A 3 20.71 -31.04 14.76
N PHE A 4 20.05 -31.75 15.67
CA PHE A 4 18.77 -32.41 15.40
C PHE A 4 17.67 -31.35 15.26
N LEU A 5 16.89 -31.44 14.17
CA LEU A 5 15.68 -30.65 13.96
C LEU A 5 14.48 -31.50 14.39
N THR A 6 13.65 -30.96 15.27
CA THR A 6 12.39 -31.58 15.71
C THR A 6 11.40 -31.60 14.53
N ALA A 7 10.82 -32.77 14.23
CA ALA A 7 9.82 -32.90 13.17
C ALA A 7 8.61 -31.99 13.49
N GLY A 8 8.31 -31.06 12.58
CA GLY A 8 7.21 -30.09 12.74
C GLY A 8 7.55 -28.65 12.32
N THR A 9 8.82 -28.32 12.06
CA THR A 9 9.17 -27.03 11.44
C THR A 9 8.80 -27.07 9.97
N ALA A 10 7.89 -26.21 9.51
CA ALA A 10 7.65 -26.03 8.08
C ALA A 10 8.94 -25.53 7.41
N VAL A 11 9.66 -26.40 6.71
CA VAL A 11 10.98 -26.10 6.11
C VAL A 11 10.86 -25.41 4.75
N PHE A 12 9.65 -25.24 4.22
CA PHE A 12 9.41 -24.55 2.95
C PHE A 12 8.09 -23.76 2.99
N SER A 13 8.17 -22.45 2.77
CA SER A 13 7.01 -21.66 2.35
C SER A 13 6.95 -21.73 0.83
N VAL A 14 5.94 -22.40 0.28
CA VAL A 14 5.67 -22.39 -1.16
C VAL A 14 5.14 -21.00 -1.51
N ILE A 15 6.04 -20.06 -1.79
CA ILE A 15 5.66 -18.76 -2.35
C ILE A 15 5.50 -18.99 -3.86
N SER A 16 4.27 -19.29 -4.27
CA SER A 16 3.93 -19.35 -5.68
C SER A 16 4.17 -17.97 -6.29
N SER A 17 5.22 -17.85 -7.11
CA SER A 17 5.58 -16.65 -7.87
C SER A 17 4.53 -16.24 -8.91
N ALA A 18 3.42 -16.98 -9.02
CA ALA A 18 2.30 -16.66 -9.91
C ALA A 18 1.48 -15.44 -9.43
N ASN A 19 1.45 -15.17 -8.13
CA ASN A 19 0.67 -14.08 -7.55
C ASN A 19 1.57 -13.23 -6.65
N VAL A 20 2.29 -12.26 -7.21
CA VAL A 20 3.09 -11.30 -6.42
C VAL A 20 2.21 -10.11 -6.09
N TRP A 21 2.17 -9.70 -4.82
CA TRP A 21 1.51 -8.49 -4.33
C TRP A 21 2.40 -7.77 -3.32
N ILE A 22 2.06 -6.53 -3.00
CA ILE A 22 2.67 -5.79 -1.89
C ILE A 22 1.67 -5.75 -0.75
N ASP A 23 2.09 -6.20 0.43
CA ASP A 23 1.37 -5.95 1.68
C ASP A 23 1.77 -4.58 2.20
N ALA A 24 0.81 -3.65 2.24
CA ALA A 24 0.98 -2.30 2.75
C ALA A 24 0.15 -2.13 4.02
N ASN A 25 0.66 -1.32 4.96
CA ASN A 25 -0.02 -1.06 6.22
C ASN A 25 -0.01 0.44 6.49
N PRO A 26 -0.75 1.28 5.73
CA PRO A 26 -0.82 2.73 5.97
C PRO A 26 -1.45 3.06 7.33
N LYS A 27 -1.24 4.28 7.81
CA LYS A 27 -2.00 4.79 8.95
C LYS A 27 -3.46 4.91 8.55
N GLU A 28 -4.37 4.72 9.49
CA GLU A 28 -5.81 4.89 9.24
C GLU A 28 -6.13 6.28 8.64
N THR A 29 -5.44 7.33 9.09
CA THR A 29 -5.58 8.70 8.56
C THR A 29 -5.21 8.82 7.09
N ASP A 30 -4.28 8.01 6.61
CA ASP A 30 -3.77 8.07 5.25
C ASP A 30 -4.75 7.38 4.27
N LEU A 31 -5.67 6.56 4.77
CA LEU A 31 -6.71 5.89 3.97
C LEU A 31 -7.91 6.77 3.63
N THR A 32 -7.98 8.01 4.13
CA THR A 32 -9.17 8.89 4.01
C THR A 32 -9.75 8.96 2.59
N HIS A 33 -8.91 8.93 1.56
CA HIS A 33 -9.32 9.00 0.15
C HIS A 33 -8.93 7.76 -0.66
N VAL A 34 -8.39 6.73 0.01
CA VAL A 34 -7.94 5.50 -0.62
C VAL A 34 -9.14 4.59 -0.90
N ARG A 35 -9.22 4.07 -2.11
CA ARG A 35 -10.29 3.19 -2.59
C ARG A 35 -9.70 2.07 -3.43
N ARG A 36 -10.36 0.91 -3.41
CA ARG A 36 -10.02 -0.21 -4.31
C ARG A 36 -10.07 0.24 -5.77
N GLY A 37 -9.13 -0.28 -6.57
CA GLY A 37 -8.99 0.02 -7.99
C GLY A 37 -8.26 1.33 -8.32
N GLN A 38 -7.88 2.15 -7.33
CA GLN A 38 -7.07 3.34 -7.60
C GLN A 38 -5.70 2.96 -8.17
N PRO A 39 -5.17 3.73 -9.14
CA PRO A 39 -3.86 3.47 -9.71
C PRO A 39 -2.75 3.79 -8.72
N VAL A 40 -1.67 3.01 -8.84
CA VAL A 40 -0.56 3.04 -7.89
C VAL A 40 0.77 2.99 -8.64
N SER A 41 1.69 3.87 -8.24
CA SER A 41 3.11 3.83 -8.60
C SER A 41 3.89 3.10 -7.51
N ILE A 42 4.78 2.21 -7.93
CA ILE A 42 5.51 1.30 -7.05
C ILE A 42 6.99 1.37 -7.38
N THR A 43 7.80 1.64 -6.36
CA THR A 43 9.27 1.57 -6.45
C THR A 43 9.77 0.56 -5.44
N ILE A 44 10.67 -0.32 -5.86
CA ILE A 44 11.29 -1.31 -4.98
C ILE A 44 12.68 -0.79 -4.61
N ASP A 45 13.03 -0.78 -3.33
CA ASP A 45 14.28 -0.18 -2.84
C ASP A 45 15.53 -0.81 -3.50
N ALA A 46 15.45 -2.11 -3.85
CA ALA A 46 16.52 -2.83 -4.55
C ALA A 46 16.65 -2.46 -6.05
N PHE A 47 15.68 -1.74 -6.62
CA PHE A 47 15.60 -1.36 -8.03
C PHE A 47 15.09 0.09 -8.17
N PRO A 48 15.84 1.09 -7.68
CA PRO A 48 15.37 2.48 -7.64
C PRO A 48 15.14 3.08 -9.04
N ASP A 49 15.82 2.57 -10.07
CA ASP A 49 15.69 3.03 -11.46
C ASP A 49 14.51 2.38 -12.21
N LYS A 50 13.73 1.53 -11.54
CA LYS A 50 12.60 0.83 -12.14
C LYS A 50 11.32 1.11 -11.37
N GLU A 51 10.34 1.65 -12.07
CA GLU A 51 9.00 1.85 -11.57
C GLU A 51 8.08 0.75 -12.08
N TRP A 52 7.20 0.27 -11.21
CA TRP A 52 6.10 -0.62 -11.53
C TRP A 52 4.78 0.11 -11.33
N THR A 53 3.79 -0.27 -12.12
CA THR A 53 2.42 0.22 -11.95
C THR A 53 1.54 -0.86 -11.35
N GLY A 54 0.51 -0.45 -10.62
CA GLY A 54 -0.46 -1.36 -10.03
C GLY A 54 -1.76 -0.69 -9.67
N THR A 55 -2.56 -1.41 -8.90
CA THR A 55 -3.83 -0.91 -8.36
C THR A 55 -4.00 -1.29 -6.90
N VAL A 56 -4.76 -0.48 -6.18
CA VAL A 56 -5.23 -0.85 -4.83
C VAL A 56 -6.12 -2.08 -4.93
N GLY A 57 -5.66 -3.21 -4.41
CA GLY A 57 -6.36 -4.48 -4.42
C GLY A 57 -7.37 -4.56 -3.28
N ALA A 58 -7.04 -5.31 -2.22
CA ALA A 58 -7.88 -5.47 -1.04
C ALA A 58 -7.53 -4.44 0.05
N ILE A 59 -8.56 -3.90 0.71
CA ILE A 59 -8.41 -3.09 1.93
C ILE A 59 -9.13 -3.87 3.03
N SER A 60 -8.41 -4.22 4.10
CA SER A 60 -9.04 -4.95 5.21
C SER A 60 -10.07 -4.04 5.89
N PRO A 61 -11.28 -4.53 6.22
CA PRO A 61 -12.40 -3.72 6.71
C PRO A 61 -12.23 -3.09 8.11
N GLY A 62 -11.00 -2.99 8.64
CA GLY A 62 -10.74 -2.43 9.95
C GLY A 62 -10.81 -3.46 11.07
N THR A 63 -9.65 -3.63 11.72
CA THR A 63 -9.34 -4.13 13.07
C THR A 63 -10.42 -4.86 13.88
N GLY A 64 -10.12 -6.08 14.33
CA GLY A 64 -10.92 -6.87 15.29
C GLY A 64 -11.03 -6.28 16.72
N ALA A 65 -10.97 -4.95 16.86
CA ALA A 65 -11.18 -4.23 18.12
C ALA A 65 -12.67 -4.14 18.51
N GLN A 66 -13.60 -4.48 17.60
CA GLN A 66 -15.05 -4.52 17.91
C GLN A 66 -15.47 -5.74 18.75
N PHE A 67 -14.57 -6.69 19.03
CA PHE A 67 -14.85 -7.92 19.79
C PHE A 67 -14.14 -8.01 21.16
N ALA A 68 -13.59 -6.92 21.68
CA ALA A 68 -13.11 -6.89 23.05
C ALA A 68 -14.31 -6.66 24.01
N ILE A 69 -14.69 -7.72 24.75
CA ILE A 69 -15.74 -7.68 25.78
C ILE A 69 -15.33 -6.80 26.98
N LEU A 70 -14.05 -6.43 27.10
CA LEU A 70 -13.55 -5.66 28.22
C LEU A 70 -12.96 -4.33 27.73
N PRO A 71 -13.50 -3.17 28.16
CA PRO A 71 -12.77 -1.92 27.98
C PRO A 71 -11.47 -2.01 28.79
N PRO A 72 -10.30 -1.67 28.22
CA PRO A 72 -9.15 -1.37 29.04
C PRO A 72 -9.50 -0.15 29.89
N GLN A 73 -9.75 -0.38 31.18
CA GLN A 73 -9.84 0.65 32.20
C GLN A 73 -8.49 1.39 32.25
N ASN A 74 -8.34 2.44 31.46
CA ASN A 74 -7.23 3.39 31.58
C ASN A 74 -7.50 4.34 32.76
N ALA A 75 -7.49 3.80 33.97
CA ALA A 75 -7.67 4.53 35.22
C ALA A 75 -6.35 5.23 35.65
N ALA A 76 -5.90 6.26 34.91
CA ALA A 76 -4.77 7.10 35.35
C ALA A 76 -4.61 8.48 34.63
N GLY A 77 -5.57 8.94 33.83
CA GLY A 77 -5.58 10.33 33.33
C GLY A 77 -4.50 10.72 32.30
N ASN A 78 -3.71 9.78 31.76
CA ASN A 78 -2.77 10.07 30.66
C ASN A 78 -3.34 9.55 29.34
N TRP A 79 -3.72 10.45 28.44
CA TRP A 79 -4.22 10.09 27.11
C TRP A 79 -3.05 9.95 26.13
N ILE A 80 -2.81 8.73 25.63
CA ILE A 80 -1.84 8.45 24.57
C ILE A 80 -2.61 8.05 23.30
N LYS A 81 -2.50 8.84 22.24
CA LYS A 81 -3.09 8.52 20.94
C LYS A 81 -2.24 7.47 20.22
N ILE A 82 -2.77 6.26 20.10
CA ILE A 82 -2.13 5.17 19.35
C ILE A 82 -2.54 5.28 17.88
N VAL A 83 -1.56 5.32 16.96
CA VAL A 83 -1.82 5.31 15.52
C VAL A 83 -2.22 3.89 15.10
N GLN A 84 -3.46 3.73 14.65
CA GLN A 84 -3.93 2.49 14.06
C GLN A 84 -3.46 2.39 12.61
N ARG A 85 -3.13 1.18 12.18
CA ARG A 85 -2.71 0.88 10.81
C ARG A 85 -3.65 -0.15 10.21
N VAL A 86 -3.95 -0.01 8.93
CA VAL A 86 -4.96 -0.81 8.25
C VAL A 86 -4.27 -1.61 7.13
N PRO A 87 -4.22 -2.96 7.26
CA PRO A 87 -3.61 -3.79 6.23
C PRO A 87 -4.35 -3.70 4.90
N MET A 88 -3.60 -3.49 3.84
CA MET A 88 -4.10 -3.47 2.47
C MET A 88 -3.11 -4.17 1.53
N ARG A 89 -3.61 -4.60 0.38
CA ARG A 89 -2.82 -5.20 -0.70
C ARG A 89 -2.78 -4.29 -1.91
N ILE A 90 -1.61 -4.20 -2.52
CA ILE A 90 -1.41 -3.59 -3.83
C ILE A 90 -1.09 -4.70 -4.82
N GLU A 91 -1.82 -4.69 -5.93
CA GLU A 91 -1.67 -5.66 -7.01
C GLU A 91 -0.88 -5.01 -8.14
N PHE A 92 0.12 -5.71 -8.68
CA PHE A 92 0.84 -5.26 -9.85
C PHE A 92 -0.06 -5.32 -11.09
N ALA A 93 0.10 -4.36 -12.00
CA ALA A 93 -0.60 -4.37 -13.26
C ALA A 93 -0.18 -5.60 -14.11
N PRO A 94 -1.06 -6.12 -14.98
CA PRO A 94 -0.70 -7.18 -15.91
C PRO A 94 0.49 -6.79 -16.81
N GLY A 95 1.33 -7.77 -17.16
CA GLY A 95 2.46 -7.57 -18.08
C GLY A 95 3.72 -6.96 -17.45
N GLN A 96 3.69 -6.61 -16.16
CA GLN A 96 4.87 -6.16 -15.43
C GLN A 96 5.91 -7.29 -15.28
N ASP A 97 7.19 -6.97 -15.46
CA ASP A 97 8.27 -7.94 -15.22
C ASP A 97 8.60 -8.04 -13.72
N LEU A 98 8.05 -9.08 -13.09
CA LEU A 98 8.16 -9.36 -11.65
C LEU A 98 9.20 -10.45 -11.32
N ARG A 99 9.88 -11.00 -12.32
CA ARG A 99 10.79 -12.17 -12.17
C ARG A 99 11.96 -11.94 -11.21
N ARG A 100 12.34 -10.68 -11.02
CA ARG A 100 13.44 -10.28 -10.11
C ARG A 100 12.96 -10.00 -8.68
N LEU A 101 11.65 -9.87 -8.46
CA LEU A 101 11.10 -9.59 -7.15
C LEU A 101 11.19 -10.85 -6.26
N ARG A 102 11.45 -10.63 -4.97
CA ARG A 102 11.49 -11.68 -3.96
C ARG A 102 10.67 -11.22 -2.76
N ALA A 103 10.09 -12.19 -2.06
CA ALA A 103 9.40 -11.91 -0.80
C ALA A 103 10.38 -11.28 0.21
N GLY A 104 9.89 -10.31 0.98
CA GLY A 104 10.68 -9.57 1.96
C GLY A 104 11.40 -8.34 1.39
N MET A 105 11.31 -8.05 0.09
CA MET A 105 11.77 -6.76 -0.44
C MET A 105 10.89 -5.60 0.06
N SER A 106 11.54 -4.48 0.34
CA SER A 106 10.87 -3.23 0.69
C SER A 106 10.39 -2.49 -0.57
N ALA A 107 9.24 -1.83 -0.44
CA ALA A 107 8.61 -1.08 -1.52
C ALA A 107 8.08 0.26 -1.01
N THR A 108 8.22 1.29 -1.83
CA THR A 108 7.52 2.56 -1.72
C THR A 108 6.33 2.56 -2.66
N VAL A 109 5.18 3.01 -2.17
CA VAL A 109 3.89 2.92 -2.85
C VAL A 109 3.23 4.30 -2.84
N GLU A 110 2.92 4.83 -4.01
CA GLU A 110 2.22 6.10 -4.19
C GLU A 110 0.85 5.85 -4.83
N ILE A 111 -0.23 6.24 -4.16
CA ILE A 111 -1.60 6.01 -4.61
C ILE A 111 -2.19 7.31 -5.16
N ASP A 112 -2.64 7.31 -6.41
CA ASP A 112 -3.38 8.44 -6.96
C ASP A 112 -4.84 8.41 -6.49
N THR A 113 -5.20 9.38 -5.64
CA THR A 113 -6.54 9.52 -5.08
C THR A 113 -7.46 10.42 -5.92
N GLY A 114 -7.01 10.89 -7.10
CA GLY A 114 -7.76 11.76 -8.00
C GLY A 114 -7.93 13.20 -7.50
N ARG A 115 -7.39 13.52 -6.33
CA ARG A 115 -7.38 14.87 -5.76
C ARG A 115 -6.22 15.66 -6.36
N ARG A 116 -6.38 16.14 -7.60
CA ARG A 116 -5.49 17.18 -8.13
C ARG A 116 -5.55 18.37 -7.18
N GLY A 117 -4.44 18.63 -6.48
CA GLY A 117 -4.30 19.80 -5.62
C GLY A 117 -4.70 21.05 -6.41
N ARG A 118 -5.44 21.96 -5.76
CA ARG A 118 -5.96 23.19 -6.39
C ARG A 118 -4.87 24.02 -7.11
N LEU A 119 -3.60 23.83 -6.74
CA LEU A 119 -2.43 24.44 -7.38
C LEU A 119 -2.19 23.97 -8.83
N ALA A 120 -2.40 22.69 -9.15
CA ALA A 120 -2.19 22.19 -10.51
C ALA A 120 -3.20 22.78 -11.52
N ARG A 121 -4.39 23.17 -11.04
CA ARG A 121 -5.41 23.83 -11.88
C ARG A 121 -5.07 25.29 -12.18
N LEU A 122 -4.28 25.95 -11.33
CA LEU A 122 -3.85 27.35 -11.54
C LEU A 122 -2.70 27.46 -12.54
N LEU A 123 -1.86 26.42 -12.66
CA LEU A 123 -0.74 26.40 -13.61
C LEU A 123 -1.13 25.85 -15.00
N GLY A 124 -2.29 25.19 -15.13
CA GLY A 124 -2.76 24.57 -16.38
C GLY A 124 -3.81 25.37 -17.17
N SER A 125 -4.22 26.55 -16.70
CA SER A 125 -5.22 27.39 -17.38
C SER A 125 -4.57 28.57 -18.10
N SER A 126 -3.70 28.29 -19.05
CA SER A 126 -3.35 29.21 -20.13
C SER A 126 -3.84 28.58 -21.43
N ALA A 127 -5.16 28.51 -21.59
CA ALA A 127 -5.77 28.22 -22.87
C ALA A 127 -5.44 29.38 -23.80
N VAL A 128 -4.55 29.12 -24.76
CA VAL A 128 -4.38 29.94 -25.96
C VAL A 128 -5.73 29.95 -26.67
N ALA A 129 -6.46 31.04 -26.53
CA ALA A 129 -7.49 31.42 -27.47
C ALA A 129 -6.75 32.00 -28.69
N GLN A 130 -6.67 31.21 -29.77
CA GLN A 130 -6.39 31.75 -31.09
C GLN A 130 -7.72 31.75 -31.86
N ASP A 131 -8.18 32.97 -32.05
CA ASP A 131 -9.38 33.40 -32.77
C ASP A 131 -9.23 33.02 -34.26
N PRO A 132 -10.18 32.30 -34.88
CA PRO A 132 -10.18 32.06 -36.31
C PRO A 132 -11.01 33.15 -36.98
N ASP A 133 -10.38 34.28 -37.29
CA ASP A 133 -10.76 35.17 -38.39
C ASP A 133 -9.71 36.28 -38.51
N GLN A 134 -8.77 36.10 -39.45
CA GLN A 134 -8.24 37.07 -40.43
C GLN A 134 -7.26 36.36 -41.37
#